data_AF-A0A380K021-F1
#
_entry.id   AF-A0A380K021-F1
#
_cell.length_a   1.000
_cell.length_b   1.000
_cell.length_c   1.000
_cell.angle_alpha   90.00
_cell.angle_beta   90.00
_cell.angle_gamma   90.00
#
_symmetry.space_group_name_H-M   'P 1'
#
loop_
_entity.id
_entity.type
_entity.pdbx_description
1 polymer ?
#
loop_
_entity_poly.entity_id
_entity_poly.type
_entity_poly.pdbx_seq_one_letter_code
_entity_poly.pdbx_strand_id
1 'polypeptide(L)'
;MHLNPFLTVSYKQNTYYFSEKYVKTQKPFLTLKTTKGLDELVRNTQLNKKISQHLQYTFAISDNQKELFSMLEENVALCSSLVDKAMLAKFLMLRLHGATIELRNYSQIDLEELKNMLEVHLGAENHVVIIVYDKNSHLEDIQPLIKRGFVLLFEVSDGELLGVGPFVEMDAGTINLEYYLKDKEVEKNVKKNKEYWERSIDEVILDTAISAITDYFSDYITASSPFMYRKVALGQDCLYLCESFSRN
;
A
#
# COMPACT_ATOMS: atom_id res chain seq x y z
N MET A 1 7.27 17.25 -5.48
CA MET A 1 7.53 16.48 -6.71
C MET A 1 8.34 15.27 -6.29
N HIS A 2 7.81 14.06 -6.46
CA HIS A 2 8.42 12.86 -5.90
C HIS A 2 9.50 12.33 -6.84
N LEU A 3 10.68 12.10 -6.28
CA LEU A 3 11.76 11.39 -6.94
C LEU A 3 11.29 9.98 -7.33
N ASN A 4 11.95 9.34 -8.29
CA ASN A 4 11.72 7.92 -8.54
C ASN A 4 11.90 7.14 -7.20
N PRO A 5 10.91 6.34 -6.75
CA PRO A 5 10.89 5.75 -5.41
C PRO A 5 12.02 4.73 -5.19
N PHE A 6 12.58 4.20 -6.26
CA PHE A 6 13.70 3.26 -6.23
C PHE A 6 15.04 3.93 -5.99
N LEU A 7 15.08 5.26 -5.88
CA LEU A 7 16.32 6.01 -5.79
C LEU A 7 16.51 6.63 -4.41
N THR A 8 17.71 6.43 -3.89
CA THR A 8 18.29 7.31 -2.89
C THR A 8 19.22 8.27 -3.60
N VAL A 9 19.08 9.57 -3.36
CA VAL A 9 19.97 10.59 -3.92
C VAL A 9 20.68 11.29 -2.78
N SER A 10 22.01 11.24 -2.81
CA SER A 10 22.85 12.05 -1.93
C SER A 10 23.52 13.15 -2.74
N TYR A 11 23.74 14.31 -2.11
CA TYR A 11 24.36 15.46 -2.75
C TYR A 11 25.58 15.90 -1.96
N LYS A 12 26.74 15.97 -2.64
CA LYS A 12 27.99 16.45 -2.05
C LYS A 12 28.82 17.17 -3.10
N GLN A 13 29.31 18.37 -2.78
CA GLN A 13 30.24 19.13 -3.64
C GLN A 13 29.77 19.25 -5.11
N ASN A 14 28.55 19.76 -5.33
CA ASN A 14 27.95 19.91 -6.67
C ASN A 14 27.84 18.61 -7.46
N THR A 15 27.75 17.49 -6.76
CA THR A 15 27.65 16.15 -7.33
C THR A 15 26.49 15.42 -6.69
N TYR A 16 25.56 14.95 -7.51
CA TYR A 16 24.50 14.03 -7.11
C TYR A 16 24.96 12.59 -7.32
N TYR A 17 24.70 11.75 -6.32
CA TYR A 17 24.96 10.32 -6.35
C TYR A 17 23.62 9.61 -6.22
N PHE A 18 23.22 8.94 -7.29
CA PHE A 18 22.01 8.14 -7.37
C PHE A 18 22.37 6.69 -7.08
N SER A 19 21.74 6.13 -6.05
CA SER A 19 21.86 4.74 -5.63
C SER A 19 20.48 4.09 -5.67
N GLU A 20 20.43 2.78 -5.85
CA GLU A 20 19.20 2.03 -5.66
C GLU A 20 18.87 1.95 -4.16
N LYS A 21 17.60 2.18 -3.82
CA LYS A 21 17.14 2.31 -2.42
C LYS A 21 17.07 0.96 -1.70
N TYR A 22 16.58 -0.08 -2.37
CA TYR A 22 16.19 -1.35 -1.75
C TYR A 22 17.23 -2.48 -1.88
N VAL A 23 18.42 -2.20 -2.40
CA VAL A 23 19.53 -3.17 -2.41
C VAL A 23 20.23 -3.25 -1.07
N LYS A 24 20.69 -4.45 -0.70
CA LYS A 24 21.45 -4.70 0.55
C LYS A 24 22.68 -3.81 0.71
N THR A 25 23.27 -3.35 -0.39
CA THR A 25 24.44 -2.46 -0.36
C THR A 25 24.20 -1.30 -1.31
N GLN A 26 23.90 -0.13 -0.75
CA GLN A 26 23.66 1.08 -1.52
C GLN A 26 24.98 1.60 -2.11
N LYS A 27 25.23 1.28 -3.38
CA LYS A 27 26.32 1.85 -4.16
C LYS A 27 25.75 2.81 -5.22
N PRO A 28 26.32 4.01 -5.39
CA PRO A 28 25.91 4.88 -6.47
C PRO A 28 26.15 4.22 -7.82
N PHE A 29 25.11 4.10 -8.63
CA PHE A 29 25.21 3.59 -10.00
C PHE A 29 25.31 4.75 -11.01
N LEU A 30 24.85 5.93 -10.62
CA LEU A 30 24.97 7.15 -11.42
C LEU A 30 25.48 8.29 -10.56
N THR A 31 26.53 8.96 -11.05
CA THR A 31 27.09 10.15 -10.43
C THR A 31 27.01 11.30 -11.42
N LEU A 32 26.43 12.42 -11.01
CA LEU A 32 26.19 13.56 -11.88
C LEU A 32 26.73 14.83 -11.24
N LYS A 33 27.84 15.34 -11.78
CA LYS A 33 28.39 16.66 -11.41
C LYS A 33 27.68 17.74 -12.20
N THR A 34 27.02 18.67 -11.51
CA THR A 34 26.19 19.71 -12.15
C THR A 34 25.94 20.87 -11.21
N THR A 35 25.62 22.02 -11.78
CA THR A 35 25.12 23.20 -11.05
C THR A 35 23.59 23.23 -10.99
N LYS A 36 22.92 22.35 -11.73
CA LYS A 36 21.45 22.27 -11.79
C LYS A 36 20.86 21.73 -10.50
N GLY A 37 19.71 22.25 -10.10
CA GLY A 37 18.94 21.73 -8.98
C GLY A 37 18.34 20.35 -9.28
N LEU A 38 18.12 19.55 -8.25
CA LEU A 38 17.58 18.19 -8.39
C LEU A 38 16.24 18.18 -9.16
N ASP A 39 15.37 19.16 -8.91
CA ASP A 39 14.08 19.31 -9.58
C ASP A 39 14.20 19.45 -11.10
N GLU A 40 15.24 20.11 -11.59
CA GLU A 40 15.51 20.24 -13.02
C GLU A 40 16.02 18.91 -13.59
N LEU A 41 16.87 18.20 -12.83
CA LEU A 41 17.40 16.91 -13.23
C LEU A 41 16.31 15.86 -13.35
N VAL A 42 15.42 15.74 -12.36
CA VAL A 42 14.37 14.72 -12.39
C VAL A 42 13.26 15.00 -13.41
N ARG A 43 13.19 16.19 -13.99
CA ARG A 43 12.32 16.48 -15.16
C ARG A 43 12.96 16.06 -16.48
N ASN A 44 14.24 15.69 -16.48
CA ASN A 44 14.94 15.28 -17.70
C ASN A 44 14.53 13.85 -18.10
N THR A 45 13.76 13.73 -19.17
CA THR A 45 13.24 12.46 -19.68
C THR A 45 14.35 11.47 -20.07
N GLN A 46 15.49 11.95 -20.58
CA GLN A 46 16.62 11.08 -20.94
C GLN A 46 17.33 10.53 -19.70
N LEU A 47 17.46 11.35 -18.64
CA LEU A 47 18.02 10.91 -17.37
C LEU A 47 17.13 9.83 -16.74
N ASN A 48 15.81 10.08 -16.68
CA ASN A 48 14.87 9.10 -16.16
C ASN A 48 14.88 7.79 -16.96
N LYS A 49 14.95 7.85 -18.29
CA LYS A 49 15.05 6.65 -19.13
C LYS A 49 16.28 5.79 -18.80
N LYS A 50 17.45 6.43 -18.59
CA LYS A 50 18.69 5.72 -18.20
C LYS A 50 18.59 5.10 -16.82
N ILE A 51 17.98 5.81 -15.87
CA ILE A 51 17.72 5.32 -14.52
C ILE A 51 16.79 4.09 -14.60
N SER A 52 15.66 4.17 -15.30
CA SER A 52 14.71 3.05 -15.43
C SER A 52 15.33 1.83 -16.12
N GLN A 53 16.22 2.03 -17.10
CA GLN A 53 16.96 0.92 -17.72
C GLN A 53 17.91 0.22 -16.75
N HIS A 54 18.49 0.94 -15.79
CA HIS A 54 19.37 0.36 -14.78
C HIS A 54 18.60 -0.42 -13.71
N LEU A 55 17.47 0.12 -13.28
CA LEU A 55 16.62 -0.44 -12.22
C LEU A 55 15.72 -1.60 -12.67
N GLN A 56 16.01 -2.26 -13.80
CA GLN A 56 15.16 -3.35 -14.31
C GLN A 56 15.12 -4.52 -13.31
N TYR A 57 14.07 -4.57 -12.49
CA TYR A 57 13.79 -5.70 -11.61
C TYR A 57 13.42 -6.92 -12.46
N THR A 58 14.32 -7.90 -12.50
CA THR A 58 14.06 -9.21 -13.12
C THR A 58 13.24 -10.06 -12.15
N PHE A 59 11.94 -9.75 -12.04
CA PHE A 59 10.99 -10.62 -11.39
C PHE A 59 10.17 -11.34 -12.46
N ALA A 60 10.24 -12.67 -12.48
CA ALA A 60 9.46 -13.49 -13.39
C ALA A 60 8.06 -13.67 -12.81
N ILE A 61 7.06 -13.17 -13.53
CA ILE A 61 5.65 -13.34 -13.18
C ILE A 61 5.22 -14.74 -13.65
N SER A 62 4.92 -15.62 -12.72
CA SER A 62 4.35 -16.94 -13.04
C SER A 62 2.88 -16.83 -13.46
N ASP A 63 2.34 -17.87 -14.11
CA ASP A 63 0.97 -17.82 -14.63
C ASP A 63 -0.08 -17.55 -13.55
N ASN A 64 0.09 -18.12 -12.35
CA ASN A 64 -0.76 -17.89 -11.18
C ASN A 64 -0.60 -16.50 -10.54
N GLN A 65 0.32 -15.67 -11.02
CA GLN A 65 0.56 -14.31 -10.52
C GLN A 65 0.15 -13.23 -11.54
N LYS A 66 -0.28 -13.62 -12.74
CA LYS A 66 -0.62 -12.68 -13.82
C LYS A 66 -1.79 -11.77 -13.48
N GLU A 67 -2.79 -12.31 -12.80
CA GLU A 67 -3.98 -11.56 -12.39
C GLU A 67 -3.61 -10.48 -11.38
N LEU A 68 -2.94 -10.86 -10.29
CA LEU A 68 -2.43 -9.92 -9.29
C LEU A 68 -1.48 -8.87 -9.90
N PHE A 69 -0.61 -9.27 -10.82
CA PHE A 69 0.28 -8.35 -11.53
C PHE A 69 -0.50 -7.32 -12.36
N SER A 70 -1.54 -7.75 -13.07
CA SER A 70 -2.39 -6.85 -13.87
C SER A 70 -3.14 -5.85 -12.98
N MET A 71 -3.67 -6.31 -11.84
CA MET A 71 -4.31 -5.44 -10.84
C MET A 71 -3.33 -4.39 -10.28
N LEU A 72 -2.07 -4.77 -10.04
CA LEU A 72 -1.03 -3.83 -9.61
C LEU A 72 -0.69 -2.81 -10.70
N GLU A 73 -0.57 -3.24 -11.96
CA GLU A 73 -0.32 -2.34 -13.08
C GLU A 73 -1.42 -1.29 -13.24
N GLU A 74 -2.68 -1.68 -13.05
CA GLU A 74 -3.83 -0.77 -13.06
C GLU A 74 -3.81 0.21 -11.88
N ASN A 75 -3.52 -0.29 -10.67
CA ASN A 75 -3.43 0.55 -9.48
C ASN A 75 -2.33 1.62 -9.59
N VAL A 76 -1.20 1.30 -10.24
CA VAL A 76 -0.12 2.26 -10.47
C VAL A 76 -0.26 3.05 -11.76
N ALA A 77 -1.34 2.86 -12.54
CA ALA A 77 -1.52 3.50 -13.83
C ALA A 77 -1.63 5.03 -13.73
N LEU A 78 -2.08 5.54 -12.59
CA LEU A 78 -2.21 6.96 -12.29
C LEU A 78 -0.97 7.55 -11.59
N CYS A 79 0.05 6.74 -11.30
CA CYS A 79 1.32 7.23 -10.79
C CYS A 79 2.04 8.12 -11.82
N SER A 80 2.99 8.94 -11.36
CA SER A 80 3.76 9.87 -12.19
C SER A 80 4.26 9.24 -13.50
N SER A 81 4.11 9.97 -14.61
CA SER A 81 4.61 9.59 -15.94
C SER A 81 6.13 9.40 -16.02
N LEU A 82 6.85 9.79 -14.96
CA LEU A 82 8.30 9.62 -14.84
C LEU A 82 8.70 8.24 -14.28
N VAL A 83 7.73 7.47 -13.76
CA VAL A 83 7.95 6.12 -13.25
C VAL A 83 7.50 5.12 -14.31
N ASP A 84 8.36 4.15 -14.62
CA ASP A 84 7.97 3.01 -15.46
C ASP A 84 6.98 2.15 -14.66
N LYS A 85 5.74 2.07 -15.14
CA LYS A 85 4.63 1.40 -14.46
C LYS A 85 4.87 -0.09 -14.30
N ALA A 86 5.34 -0.75 -15.36
CA ALA A 86 5.64 -2.17 -15.33
C ALA A 86 6.80 -2.46 -14.36
N MET A 87 7.79 -1.57 -14.29
CA MET A 87 8.87 -1.65 -13.30
C MET A 87 8.35 -1.47 -11.87
N LEU A 88 7.45 -0.52 -11.63
CA LEU A 88 6.84 -0.31 -10.33
C LEU A 88 5.96 -1.50 -9.92
N ALA A 89 5.13 -2.03 -10.82
CA ALA A 89 4.34 -3.23 -10.56
C ALA A 89 5.22 -4.45 -10.27
N LYS A 90 6.32 -4.66 -11.02
CA LYS A 90 7.28 -5.74 -10.74
C LYS A 90 7.98 -5.59 -9.39
N PHE A 91 8.31 -4.36 -9.01
CA PHE A 91 8.85 -4.11 -7.68
C PHE A 91 7.81 -4.40 -6.59
N LEU A 92 6.57 -3.95 -6.76
CA LEU A 92 5.50 -4.24 -5.81
C LEU A 92 5.26 -5.75 -5.71
N MET A 93 5.28 -6.48 -6.82
CA MET A 93 5.27 -7.95 -6.83
C MET A 93 6.43 -8.55 -6.04
N LEU A 94 7.66 -8.06 -6.21
CA LEU A 94 8.81 -8.50 -5.42
C LEU A 94 8.59 -8.24 -3.91
N ARG A 95 8.05 -7.08 -3.54
CA ARG A 95 7.77 -6.72 -2.14
C ARG A 95 6.64 -7.55 -1.54
N LEU A 96 5.58 -7.80 -2.30
CA LEU A 96 4.47 -8.69 -1.95
C LEU A 96 4.97 -10.12 -1.76
N HIS A 97 5.84 -10.61 -2.64
CA HIS A 97 6.48 -11.93 -2.48
C HIS A 97 7.37 -12.00 -1.22
N GLY A 98 7.98 -10.88 -0.82
CA GLY A 98 8.73 -10.75 0.43
C GLY A 98 7.85 -10.58 1.68
N ALA A 99 6.55 -10.39 1.52
CA ALA A 99 5.60 -10.14 2.60
C ALA A 99 4.78 -11.39 2.93
N THR A 100 4.49 -11.58 4.22
CA THR A 100 3.38 -12.44 4.63
C THR A 100 2.11 -11.61 4.55
N ILE A 101 1.09 -12.08 3.83
CA ILE A 101 -0.24 -11.46 3.77
C ILE A 101 -1.24 -12.46 4.33
N GLU A 102 -1.98 -12.04 5.35
CA GLU A 102 -2.96 -12.88 6.04
C GLU A 102 -4.33 -12.20 6.00
N LEU A 103 -5.38 -12.94 5.62
CA LEU A 103 -6.76 -12.46 5.69
C LEU A 103 -7.47 -13.11 6.87
N ARG A 104 -7.79 -12.31 7.88
CA ARG A 104 -8.53 -12.74 9.06
C ARG A 104 -9.97 -12.27 8.95
N ASN A 105 -10.87 -13.22 8.78
CA ASN A 105 -12.30 -12.96 8.67
C ASN A 105 -13.00 -13.26 10.00
N TYR A 106 -13.53 -12.22 10.63
CA TYR A 106 -14.34 -12.27 11.85
C TYR A 106 -15.82 -11.92 11.58
N SER A 107 -16.19 -11.79 10.30
CA SER A 107 -17.55 -11.50 9.86
C SER A 107 -18.29 -12.77 9.41
N GLN A 108 -19.58 -12.63 9.10
CA GLN A 108 -20.40 -13.68 8.50
C GLN A 108 -20.26 -13.80 6.97
N ILE A 109 -19.44 -12.95 6.33
CA ILE A 109 -19.27 -12.95 4.88
C ILE A 109 -18.35 -14.11 4.47
N ASP A 110 -18.70 -14.85 3.42
CA ASP A 110 -17.80 -15.83 2.82
C ASP A 110 -16.71 -15.11 2.01
N LEU A 111 -15.46 -15.29 2.41
CA LEU A 111 -14.28 -14.67 1.80
C LEU A 111 -13.21 -15.70 1.41
N GLU A 112 -13.58 -16.98 1.25
CA GLU A 112 -12.60 -18.04 0.95
C GLU A 112 -11.90 -17.83 -0.41
N GLU A 113 -12.62 -17.39 -1.44
CA GLU A 113 -12.01 -17.08 -2.73
C GLU A 113 -11.00 -15.92 -2.62
N LEU A 114 -11.41 -14.85 -1.95
CA LEU A 114 -10.55 -13.70 -1.67
C LEU A 114 -9.29 -14.09 -0.88
N LYS A 115 -9.45 -14.95 0.12
CA LYS A 115 -8.35 -15.49 0.91
C LYS A 115 -7.32 -16.20 0.02
N ASN A 116 -7.79 -17.05 -0.88
CA ASN A 116 -6.91 -17.77 -1.81
C ASN A 116 -6.18 -16.82 -2.80
N MET A 117 -6.79 -15.69 -3.15
CA MET A 117 -6.16 -14.68 -4.01
C MET A 117 -5.14 -13.81 -3.26
N LEU A 118 -5.44 -13.41 -2.03
CA LEU A 118 -4.63 -12.45 -1.27
C LEU A 118 -3.51 -13.09 -0.44
N GLU A 119 -3.76 -14.26 0.15
CA GLU A 119 -2.85 -14.78 1.16
C GLU A 119 -1.50 -15.24 0.59
N VAL A 120 -0.43 -14.77 1.23
CA VAL A 120 0.95 -15.14 0.91
C VAL A 120 1.61 -15.57 2.22
N HIS A 121 1.88 -16.87 2.38
CA HIS A 121 2.30 -17.43 3.67
C HIS A 121 3.82 -17.60 3.85
N LEU A 122 4.63 -17.16 2.89
CA LEU A 122 6.07 -17.47 2.84
C LEU A 122 7.00 -16.25 2.87
N GLY A 123 6.47 -15.04 2.97
CA GLY A 123 7.31 -13.85 3.08
C GLY A 123 8.02 -13.73 4.43
N ALA A 124 9.28 -13.30 4.41
CA ALA A 124 10.11 -13.20 5.61
C ALA A 124 10.28 -11.76 6.12
N GLU A 125 10.06 -10.75 5.26
CA GLU A 125 10.48 -9.38 5.54
C GLU A 125 9.37 -8.51 6.14
N ASN A 126 8.17 -8.61 5.56
CA ASN A 126 7.03 -7.78 5.98
C ASN A 126 5.87 -8.68 6.41
N HIS A 127 4.96 -8.12 7.20
CA HIS A 127 3.72 -8.78 7.59
C HIS A 127 2.58 -7.79 7.39
N VAL A 128 1.59 -8.19 6.60
CA VAL A 128 0.35 -7.43 6.38
C VAL A 128 -0.80 -8.32 6.81
N VAL A 129 -1.62 -7.84 7.74
CA VAL A 129 -2.82 -8.54 8.20
C VAL A 129 -4.03 -7.73 7.79
N ILE A 130 -4.90 -8.33 7.02
CA ILE A 130 -6.18 -7.75 6.62
C ILE A 130 -7.24 -8.34 7.53
N ILE A 131 -7.96 -7.50 8.26
CA ILE A 131 -8.99 -7.92 9.20
C ILE A 131 -10.33 -7.43 8.69
N VAL A 132 -11.23 -8.36 8.40
CA VAL A 132 -12.63 -8.07 8.08
C VAL A 132 -13.45 -8.44 9.30
N TYR A 133 -14.19 -7.49 9.84
CA TYR A 133 -14.98 -7.68 11.06
C TYR A 133 -16.36 -7.05 10.89
N ASP A 134 -17.33 -7.59 11.62
CA ASP A 134 -18.64 -7.00 11.77
C ASP A 134 -18.79 -6.32 13.13
N LYS A 135 -19.77 -5.43 13.27
CA LYS A 135 -20.05 -4.71 14.54
C LYS A 135 -20.38 -5.63 15.72
N ASN A 136 -20.78 -6.87 15.46
CA ASN A 136 -21.09 -7.89 16.46
C ASN A 136 -19.89 -8.81 16.73
N SER A 137 -18.81 -8.73 15.94
CA SER A 137 -17.58 -9.45 16.18
C SER A 137 -17.03 -9.04 17.55
N HIS A 138 -16.75 -10.03 18.39
CA HIS A 138 -16.04 -9.78 19.63
C HIS A 138 -14.60 -9.41 19.29
N LEU A 139 -14.27 -8.12 19.36
CA LEU A 139 -12.93 -7.60 19.08
C LEU A 139 -11.85 -8.27 19.94
N GLU A 140 -12.25 -8.79 21.11
CA GLU A 140 -11.44 -9.59 22.03
C GLU A 140 -10.99 -10.94 21.45
N ASP A 141 -11.74 -11.50 20.49
CA ASP A 141 -11.43 -12.77 19.83
C ASP A 141 -10.42 -12.60 18.67
N ILE A 142 -10.09 -11.35 18.33
CA ILE A 142 -9.07 -11.09 17.32
C ILE A 142 -7.74 -11.59 17.85
N GLN A 143 -7.01 -12.35 17.04
CA GLN A 143 -5.75 -12.96 17.48
C GLN A 143 -4.60 -11.95 17.46
N PRO A 144 -3.64 -12.02 18.40
CA PRO A 144 -2.51 -11.11 18.38
C PRO A 144 -1.64 -11.26 17.14
N LEU A 145 -0.92 -10.20 16.80
CA LEU A 145 0.10 -10.30 15.76
C LEU A 145 1.26 -11.17 16.23
N ILE A 146 1.66 -12.13 15.39
CA ILE A 146 2.80 -13.02 15.67
C ILE A 146 4.14 -12.27 15.58
N LYS A 147 4.22 -11.30 14.66
CA LYS A 147 5.36 -10.40 14.44
C LYS A 147 4.85 -9.00 14.14
N ARG A 148 5.72 -8.01 14.33
CA ARG A 148 5.44 -6.62 13.90
C ARG A 148 4.99 -6.60 12.44
N GLY A 149 3.95 -5.82 12.16
CA GLY A 149 3.32 -5.80 10.86
C GLY A 149 2.37 -4.63 10.68
N PHE A 150 1.79 -4.52 9.50
CA PHE A 150 0.74 -3.55 9.20
C PHE A 150 -0.61 -4.24 9.23
N VAL A 151 -1.60 -3.57 9.81
CA VAL A 151 -2.97 -4.06 9.92
C VAL A 151 -3.89 -3.13 9.15
N LEU A 152 -4.69 -3.68 8.24
CA LEU A 152 -5.75 -2.97 7.53
C LEU A 152 -7.10 -3.52 7.97
N LEU A 153 -7.99 -2.65 8.44
CA LEU A 153 -9.32 -3.03 8.93
C LEU A 153 -10.41 -2.79 7.87
N PHE A 154 -11.39 -3.67 7.82
CA PHE A 154 -12.63 -3.51 7.04
C PHE A 154 -13.83 -3.79 7.94
N GLU A 155 -14.72 -2.81 8.03
CA GLU A 155 -15.95 -2.91 8.81
C GLU A 155 -17.11 -3.27 7.89
N VAL A 156 -17.82 -4.36 8.20
CA VAL A 156 -18.98 -4.83 7.42
C VAL A 156 -20.23 -5.01 8.28
N SER A 157 -21.41 -4.88 7.69
CA SER A 157 -22.70 -5.21 8.33
C SER A 157 -23.69 -5.64 7.27
N ASP A 158 -24.43 -6.72 7.53
CA ASP A 158 -25.54 -7.17 6.67
C ASP A 158 -25.15 -7.36 5.19
N GLY A 159 -23.90 -7.76 4.94
CA GLY A 159 -23.37 -7.92 3.58
C GLY A 159 -23.02 -6.61 2.87
N GLU A 160 -22.89 -5.51 3.61
CA GLU A 160 -22.43 -4.21 3.13
C GLU A 160 -21.11 -3.78 3.80
N LEU A 161 -20.26 -3.08 3.04
CA LEU A 161 -19.05 -2.44 3.56
C LEU A 161 -19.41 -1.09 4.20
N LEU A 162 -19.07 -0.93 5.48
CA LEU A 162 -19.33 0.28 6.27
C LEU A 162 -18.09 1.15 6.45
N GLY A 163 -16.90 0.54 6.43
CA GLY A 163 -15.68 1.28 6.71
C GLY A 163 -14.42 0.58 6.23
N VAL A 164 -13.41 1.39 5.94
CA VAL A 164 -12.07 0.95 5.54
C VAL A 164 -11.04 1.65 6.42
N GLY A 165 -10.04 0.90 6.85
CA GLY A 165 -8.92 1.40 7.62
C GLY A 165 -9.18 1.52 9.13
N PRO A 166 -8.14 1.95 9.86
CA PRO A 166 -6.89 2.46 9.30
C PRO A 166 -5.94 1.35 8.84
N PHE A 167 -4.99 1.71 7.97
CA PHE A 167 -3.81 0.90 7.70
C PHE A 167 -2.70 1.36 8.63
N VAL A 168 -2.30 0.54 9.61
CA VAL A 168 -1.44 0.97 10.71
C VAL A 168 -0.37 -0.05 11.04
N GLU A 169 0.79 0.43 11.44
CA GLU A 169 1.85 -0.43 11.96
C GLU A 169 1.57 -0.81 13.42
N MET A 170 1.77 -2.07 13.76
CA MET A 170 1.53 -2.63 15.08
C MET A 170 2.64 -3.60 15.47
N ASP A 171 3.00 -3.61 16.75
CA ASP A 171 4.04 -4.50 17.30
C ASP A 171 3.51 -5.91 17.54
N ALA A 172 4.44 -6.88 17.59
CA ALA A 172 4.11 -8.26 17.95
C ALA A 172 3.44 -8.34 19.32
N GLY A 173 2.42 -9.20 19.44
CA GLY A 173 1.67 -9.40 20.68
C GLY A 173 0.70 -8.26 21.04
N THR A 174 0.55 -7.23 20.20
CA THR A 174 -0.39 -6.13 20.43
C THR A 174 -1.71 -6.34 19.70
N ILE A 175 -2.82 -6.04 20.38
CA ILE A 175 -4.16 -5.82 19.79
C ILE A 175 -4.86 -4.72 20.59
N ASN A 176 -4.43 -3.48 20.42
CA ASN A 176 -5.27 -2.36 20.84
C ASN A 176 -6.06 -1.85 19.64
N LEU A 177 -6.90 -2.74 19.08
CA LEU A 177 -7.77 -2.37 17.95
C LEU A 177 -8.86 -1.40 18.40
N GLU A 178 -9.31 -1.48 19.66
CA GLU A 178 -10.27 -0.53 20.24
C GLU A 178 -9.87 0.92 20.04
N TYR A 179 -8.58 1.24 20.15
CA TYR A 179 -8.07 2.60 19.86
C TYR A 179 -8.35 3.02 18.41
N TYR A 180 -8.15 2.12 17.45
CA TYR A 180 -8.30 2.37 16.01
C TYR A 180 -9.75 2.29 15.51
N LEU A 181 -10.64 1.72 16.32
CA LEU A 181 -12.06 1.55 16.01
C LEU A 181 -12.92 2.71 16.50
N LYS A 182 -12.41 3.54 17.43
CA LYS A 182 -13.12 4.74 17.87
C LYS A 182 -13.33 5.68 16.69
N ASP A 183 -14.58 6.05 16.46
CA ASP A 183 -14.93 7.09 15.52
C ASP A 183 -14.34 8.41 16.00
N LYS A 184 -13.25 8.82 15.34
CA LYS A 184 -12.69 10.16 15.48
C LYS A 184 -13.52 11.15 14.67
N GLU A 185 -13.34 12.43 14.95
CA GLU A 185 -14.02 13.50 14.24
C GLU A 185 -13.84 13.38 12.71
N VAL A 186 -14.90 13.67 11.98
CA VAL A 186 -14.91 13.67 10.51
C VAL A 186 -14.17 14.91 10.01
N GLU A 187 -13.00 14.72 9.38
CA GLU A 187 -12.21 15.81 8.79
C GLU A 187 -12.86 16.35 7.51
N LYS A 188 -13.44 15.45 6.70
CA LYS A 188 -13.89 15.80 5.35
C LYS A 188 -14.98 14.87 4.83
N ASN A 189 -15.92 15.45 4.09
CA ASN A 189 -16.90 14.75 3.27
C ASN A 189 -16.44 14.74 1.80
N VAL A 190 -16.48 13.56 1.17
CA VAL A 190 -16.17 13.38 -0.25
C VAL A 190 -17.31 12.64 -0.94
N LYS A 191 -17.69 13.07 -2.14
CA LYS A 191 -18.73 12.38 -2.92
C LYS A 191 -18.29 10.95 -3.24
N LYS A 192 -19.16 9.98 -2.95
CA LYS A 192 -18.92 8.56 -3.20
C LYS A 192 -18.89 8.30 -4.72
N ASN A 193 -17.85 7.63 -5.21
CA ASN A 193 -17.86 7.09 -6.57
C ASN A 193 -18.69 5.81 -6.60
N LYS A 194 -19.95 5.90 -7.04
CA LYS A 194 -20.90 4.79 -7.00
C LYS A 194 -20.40 3.55 -7.73
N GLU A 195 -19.78 3.73 -8.90
CA GLU A 195 -19.24 2.62 -9.70
C GLU A 195 -18.21 1.78 -8.94
N TYR A 196 -17.43 2.40 -8.05
CA TYR A 196 -16.42 1.68 -7.26
C TYR A 196 -17.05 0.94 -6.07
N TRP A 197 -17.92 1.63 -5.32
CA TRP A 197 -18.43 1.15 -4.03
C TRP A 197 -19.70 0.29 -4.14
N GLU A 198 -20.28 0.16 -5.34
CA GLU A 198 -21.39 -0.77 -5.63
C GLU A 198 -20.90 -2.12 -6.16
N ARG A 199 -19.58 -2.31 -6.30
CA ARG A 199 -18.96 -3.61 -6.57
C ARG A 199 -19.15 -4.56 -5.40
N SER A 200 -18.89 -5.85 -5.63
CA SER A 200 -18.95 -6.85 -4.56
C SER A 200 -17.88 -6.57 -3.49
N ILE A 201 -18.17 -6.95 -2.24
CA ILE A 201 -17.32 -6.63 -1.09
C ILE A 201 -15.91 -7.19 -1.25
N ASP A 202 -15.80 -8.43 -1.72
CA ASP A 202 -14.56 -9.11 -2.01
C ASP A 202 -13.70 -8.32 -3.02
N GLU A 203 -14.30 -7.82 -4.09
CA GLU A 203 -13.62 -6.97 -5.08
C GLU A 203 -13.12 -5.66 -4.48
N VAL A 204 -13.92 -5.01 -3.64
CA VAL A 204 -13.55 -3.76 -2.97
C VAL A 204 -12.42 -3.99 -1.96
N ILE A 205 -12.50 -5.07 -1.16
CA ILE A 205 -11.45 -5.44 -0.20
C ILE A 205 -10.15 -5.73 -0.93
N LEU A 206 -10.19 -6.53 -1.99
CA LEU A 206 -9.03 -6.88 -2.82
C LEU A 206 -8.32 -5.64 -3.34
N ASP A 207 -9.06 -4.78 -4.04
CA ASP A 207 -8.48 -3.60 -4.67
C ASP A 207 -7.97 -2.58 -3.63
N THR A 208 -8.73 -2.37 -2.56
CA THR A 208 -8.33 -1.49 -1.46
C THR A 208 -7.08 -2.00 -0.74
N ALA A 209 -6.98 -3.30 -0.48
CA ALA A 209 -5.82 -3.91 0.13
C ALA A 209 -4.58 -3.77 -0.76
N ILE A 210 -4.72 -4.05 -2.06
CA ILE A 210 -3.66 -3.86 -3.04
C ILE A 210 -3.21 -2.39 -3.10
N SER A 211 -4.15 -1.45 -3.11
CA SER A 211 -3.89 -0.01 -3.04
C SER A 211 -3.09 0.36 -1.77
N ALA A 212 -3.55 -0.06 -0.59
CA ALA A 212 -2.90 0.26 0.68
C ALA A 212 -1.48 -0.33 0.75
N ILE A 213 -1.31 -1.58 0.33
CA ILE A 213 0.00 -2.24 0.28
C ILE A 213 0.93 -1.54 -0.73
N THR A 214 0.39 -1.12 -1.87
CA THR A 214 1.11 -0.35 -2.88
C THR A 214 1.57 0.99 -2.32
N ASP A 215 0.70 1.71 -1.61
CA ASP A 215 1.03 2.97 -0.96
C ASP A 215 2.16 2.82 0.04
N TYR A 216 2.13 1.73 0.81
CA TYR A 216 3.15 1.41 1.80
C TYR A 216 4.50 1.05 1.16
N PHE A 217 4.52 0.12 0.19
CA PHE A 217 5.76 -0.34 -0.40
C PHE A 217 6.40 0.65 -1.39
N SER A 218 5.61 1.50 -2.03
CA SER A 218 6.11 2.42 -3.04
C SER A 218 6.78 3.68 -2.48
N ASP A 219 6.71 3.94 -1.17
CA ASP A 219 7.15 5.19 -0.51
C ASP A 219 6.56 6.49 -1.12
N TYR A 220 5.66 6.37 -2.10
CA TYR A 220 5.17 7.47 -2.92
C TYR A 220 3.93 8.13 -2.26
N ILE A 221 3.22 7.38 -1.41
CA ILE A 221 1.86 7.72 -1.00
C ILE A 221 1.66 7.64 0.52
N THR A 222 2.69 7.42 1.36
CA THR A 222 2.45 7.30 2.82
C THR A 222 1.84 8.57 3.47
N ALA A 223 2.14 9.76 2.95
CA ALA A 223 1.58 11.03 3.46
C ALA A 223 0.24 11.43 2.82
N SER A 224 -0.12 10.86 1.66
CA SER A 224 -1.34 11.17 0.90
C SER A 224 -2.30 9.98 0.77
N SER A 225 -1.93 8.82 1.31
CA SER A 225 -2.76 7.62 1.31
C SER A 225 -4.04 7.92 2.08
N PRO A 226 -5.21 7.64 1.52
CA PRO A 226 -6.47 7.80 2.24
C PRO A 226 -6.63 6.80 3.38
N PHE A 227 -5.79 5.75 3.45
CA PHE A 227 -5.92 4.65 4.40
C PHE A 227 -4.80 4.61 5.44
N MET A 228 -3.58 5.08 5.14
CA MET A 228 -2.51 5.08 6.16
C MET A 228 -2.90 5.94 7.35
N TYR A 229 -2.97 5.29 8.51
CA TYR A 229 -3.38 5.90 9.77
C TYR A 229 -4.72 6.63 9.69
N ARG A 230 -5.60 6.33 8.73
CA ARG A 230 -6.89 7.02 8.55
C ARG A 230 -8.01 6.02 8.34
N LYS A 231 -9.15 6.24 9.02
CA LYS A 231 -10.40 5.50 8.78
C LYS A 231 -11.24 6.25 7.76
N VAL A 232 -11.85 5.52 6.85
CA VAL A 232 -12.86 6.00 5.90
C VAL A 232 -14.18 5.32 6.25
N ALA A 233 -15.19 6.08 6.67
CA ALA A 233 -16.53 5.55 6.86
C ALA A 233 -17.38 5.78 5.61
N LEU A 234 -18.12 4.76 5.19
CA LEU A 234 -18.96 4.78 4.00
C LEU A 234 -20.38 5.17 4.41
N GLY A 235 -20.79 6.37 4.02
CA GLY A 235 -22.18 6.79 4.06
C GLY A 235 -22.95 6.38 2.81
N GLN A 236 -24.24 6.72 2.79
CA GLN A 236 -25.16 6.41 1.68
C GLN A 236 -24.67 7.00 0.34
N ASP A 237 -24.33 8.31 0.30
CA ASP A 237 -23.88 9.02 -0.92
C ASP A 237 -22.50 9.67 -0.79
N CYS A 238 -21.87 9.57 0.39
CA CYS A 238 -20.60 10.21 0.68
C CYS A 238 -19.66 9.32 1.49
N LEU A 239 -18.36 9.58 1.36
CA LEU A 239 -17.31 9.04 2.20
C LEU A 239 -16.96 10.07 3.26
N TYR A 240 -16.78 9.61 4.49
CA TYR A 240 -16.31 10.41 5.61
C TYR A 240 -14.86 10.02 5.91
N LEU A 241 -13.95 10.96 5.71
CA LEU A 241 -12.54 10.80 6.07
C LEU A 241 -12.40 11.20 7.55
N CYS A 242 -12.07 10.24 8.41
CA CYS A 242 -11.88 10.47 9.84
C CYS A 242 -10.44 10.93 10.13
N GLU A 243 -10.25 11.58 11.28
CA GLU A 243 -8.95 12.10 11.71
C GLU A 243 -7.86 11.02 11.74
N SER A 244 -6.65 11.43 11.34
CA SER A 244 -5.47 10.55 11.38
C SER A 244 -5.20 10.05 12.81
N PHE A 245 -4.92 8.76 12.96
CA PHE A 245 -4.26 8.22 14.13
C PHE A 245 -2.82 8.76 14.16
N SER A 246 -2.44 9.40 15.27
CA SER A 246 -1.06 9.84 15.46
C SER A 246 -0.15 8.62 15.51
N ARG A 247 1.00 8.71 14.83
CA ARG A 247 2.16 7.87 15.16
C ARG A 247 2.56 8.24 16.59
N ASN A 248 2.13 7.46 17.59
CA ASN A 248 2.71 7.56 18.92
C ASN A 248 4.17 7.12 18.87
#